data_AF-A0A3B8X2F4-F1
#
_entry.id   AF-A0A3B8X2F4-F1
#
_cell.length_a   1.000
_cell.length_b   1.000
_cell.length_c   1.000
_cell.angle_alpha   90.00
_cell.angle_beta   90.00
_cell.angle_gamma   90.00
#
_symmetry.space_group_name_H-M   'P 1'
#
loop_
_entity.id
_entity.type
_entity.pdbx_description
1 polymer ?
#
loop_
_entity_poly.entity_id
_entity_poly.type
_entity_poly.pdbx_seq_one_letter_code
_entity_poly.pdbx_strand_id
1 'polypeptide(L)' 'RKMTLQEITREGLAGLRNTIVNMAVAEGLDAHANAVKVRTDE' A
#
# COMPACT_ATOMS: atom_id res chain seq x y z
N ARG A 1 -22.49 13.75 -7.74
CA ARG A 1 -21.58 12.72 -7.17
C ARG A 1 -20.37 12.58 -8.10
N LYS A 2 -19.14 12.48 -7.58
CA LYS A 2 -17.93 12.21 -8.36
C LYS A 2 -17.27 10.93 -7.85
N MET A 3 -16.81 10.09 -8.77
CA MET A 3 -16.05 8.87 -8.48
C MET A 3 -14.59 9.13 -8.83
N THR A 4 -13.67 8.66 -7.98
CA THR A 4 -12.24 8.63 -8.29
C THR A 4 -11.85 7.22 -8.76
N LEU A 5 -10.87 7.17 -9.66
CA LEU A 5 -10.27 5.93 -10.15
C LEU A 5 -8.76 6.01 -9.88
N GLN A 6 -8.17 4.88 -9.51
CA GLN A 6 -6.73 4.75 -9.33
C GLN A 6 -6.27 3.42 -9.92
N GLU A 7 -5.14 3.48 -10.63
CA GLU A 7 -4.42 2.34 -11.17
C GLU A 7 -2.93 2.56 -10.85
N ILE A 8 -2.24 1.50 -10.45
CA ILE A 8 -0.82 1.54 -10.10
C ILE A 8 -0.10 0.34 -10.68
N THR A 9 1.06 0.59 -11.29
CA THR A 9 1.91 -0.48 -11.81
C THR A 9 2.59 -1.23 -10.66
N ARG A 10 3.12 -2.43 -10.94
CA ARG A 10 3.90 -3.19 -9.96
C ARG A 10 5.12 -2.40 -9.47
N GLU A 11 5.86 -1.74 -10.38
CA GLU A 11 7.01 -0.91 -9.98
C GLU A 11 6.57 0.32 -9.17
N GLY A 12 5.45 0.94 -9.53
CA GLY A 12 4.89 2.07 -8.78
C GLY A 12 4.51 1.68 -7.35
N LEU A 13 3.86 0.52 -7.19
CA LEU A 13 3.51 -0.01 -5.86
C LEU A 13 4.77 -0.33 -5.05
N ALA A 14 5.79 -0.92 -5.68
CA ALA A 14 7.07 -1.18 -5.04
C ALA A 14 7.75 0.12 -4.56
N GLY A 15 7.68 1.20 -5.35
CA GLY A 15 8.20 2.52 -4.99
C GLY A 15 7.47 3.20 -3.84
N LEU A 16 6.16 2.96 -3.69
CA LEU A 16 5.35 3.52 -2.59
C LEU A 16 5.26 2.62 -1.35
N ARG A 17 5.69 1.36 -1.46
CA ARG A 17 5.55 0.32 -0.42
C ARG A 17 5.92 0.81 0.97
N ASN A 18 7.16 1.30 1.11
CA ASN A 18 7.70 1.68 2.42
C ASN A 18 6.86 2.78 3.08
N THR A 19 6.41 3.78 2.31
CA THR A 19 5.57 4.86 2.83
C THR A 19 4.23 4.31 3.31
N ILE A 20 3.56 3.47 2.53
CA ILE A 20 2.24 2.91 2.88
C ILE A 20 2.36 2.00 4.12
N VAL A 21 3.35 1.10 4.13
CA VAL A 21 3.57 0.17 5.24
C VAL A 21 3.91 0.93 6.52
N ASN A 22 4.80 1.92 6.46
CA ASN A 22 5.20 2.69 7.65
C ASN A 22 4.01 3.46 8.24
N MET A 23 3.18 4.08 7.40
CA MET A 23 1.97 4.75 7.87
C MET A 23 0.98 3.75 8.49
N ALA A 24 0.72 2.63 7.81
CA ALA A 24 -0.20 1.60 8.32
C ALA A 24 0.26 1.01 9.65
N VAL A 25 1.56 0.72 9.82
CA VAL A 25 2.12 0.24 11.09
C VAL A 25 2.00 1.30 12.18
N ALA A 26 2.30 2.57 11.88
CA ALA A 26 2.17 3.65 12.84
C ALA A 26 0.72 3.86 13.32
N GLU A 27 -0.26 3.55 12.47
CA GLU A 27 -1.70 3.60 12.79
C GLU A 27 -2.24 2.29 13.41
N GLY A 28 -1.40 1.27 13.59
CA GLY A 28 -1.83 -0.05 14.10
C GLY A 28 -2.72 -0.85 13.14
N LEU A 29 -2.64 -0.54 11.84
CA LEU A 29 -3.43 -1.16 10.77
C LEU A 29 -2.67 -2.32 10.12
N ASP A 30 -2.38 -3.37 10.89
CA ASP A 30 -1.56 -4.50 10.44
C ASP A 30 -2.09 -5.18 9.17
N ALA A 31 -3.42 -5.31 9.04
CA ALA A 31 -4.04 -5.88 7.84
C ALA A 31 -3.74 -5.05 6.57
N HIS A 32 -3.68 -3.71 6.68
CA HIS A 32 -3.38 -2.83 5.56
C HIS A 32 -1.91 -2.92 5.18
N ALA A 33 -1.01 -2.95 6.18
CA ALA A 33 0.42 -3.18 5.93
C ALA A 33 0.66 -4.54 5.25
N ASN A 34 0.02 -5.60 5.75
CA ASN A 34 0.16 -6.96 5.20
C ASN A 34 -0.38 -7.09 3.78
N ALA A 35 -1.46 -6.35 3.44
CA ALA A 35 -1.98 -6.33 2.08
C ALA A 35 -0.98 -5.77 1.06
N VAL A 36 -0.13 -4.82 1.46
CA VAL A 36 0.93 -4.31 0.58
C VAL A 36 2.09 -5.30 0.52
N LYS A 37 2.57 -5.77 1.68
CA LYS A 37 3.69 -6.71 1.82
C LYS A 37 3.54 -7.96 0.94
N VAL A 38 2.36 -8.61 0.97
CA VAL A 38 2.07 -9.81 0.17
C VAL A 38 2.12 -9.57 -1.35
N ARG A 39 2.02 -8.32 -1.81
CA ARG A 39 2.09 -7.97 -3.24
C ARG A 39 3.50 -7.59 -3.69
N THR A 40 4.38 -7.34 -2.73
CA THR A 40 5.76 -6.88 -2.93
C THR A 40 6.81 -7.90 -2.47
N ASP A 41 6.39 -9.13 -2.14
CA ASP A 41 7.24 -10.25 -1.70
C ASP A 41 8.05 -9.96 -0.42
N GLU A 42 7.45 -9.20 0.52
CA GLU A 42 7.88 -9.02 1.91
C GLU A 42 6.84 -9.58 2.89
#